data_AF-A0A7V9CED3-F1
#
_entry.id   AF-A0A7V9CED3-F1
#
_cell.length_a   1.000
_cell.length_b   1.000
_cell.length_c   1.000
_cell.angle_alpha   90.00
_cell.angle_beta   90.00
_cell.angle_gamma   90.00
#
_symmetry.space_group_name_H-M   'P 1'
#
loop_
_entity.id
_entity.type
_entity.pdbx_description
1 polymer ?
#
loop_
_entity_poly.entity_id
_entity_poly.type
_entity_poly.pdbx_seq_one_letter_code
_entity_poly.pdbx_strand_id
1 'polypeptide(L)'
;WRTIRRARAVTLRCRLDVAGRCRATATVSRAVARRLRLKIGARAAALTVGTRSTTVRRGRFSTLRIVLTRRIRAAFARSRRSIPLRLRVTGTASGRRAASVTRSFTIRR
;
A
#
# COMPACT_ATOMS: atom_id res chain seq x y z
N TRP A 1 13.90 -0.64 -5.40
CA TRP A 1 13.41 -2.03 -5.55
C TRP A 1 14.16 -3.05 -4.74
N ARG A 2 15.51 -3.02 -4.67
CA ARG A 2 16.27 -3.88 -3.72
C ARG A 2 15.64 -3.91 -2.32
N THR A 3 15.22 -2.76 -1.80
CA THR A 3 14.56 -2.63 -0.49
C THR A 3 13.20 -3.34 -0.43
N ILE A 4 12.35 -3.26 -1.47
CA ILE A 4 11.03 -3.92 -1.49
C ILE A 4 11.18 -5.43 -1.78
N ARG A 5 12.12 -5.85 -2.63
CA ARG A 5 12.43 -7.27 -2.88
C ARG A 5 12.95 -7.96 -1.62
N ARG A 6 13.85 -7.31 -0.88
CA ARG A 6 14.39 -7.81 0.40
C ARG A 6 13.36 -7.74 1.53
N ALA A 7 12.69 -6.59 1.70
CA ALA A 7 11.73 -6.40 2.78
C ALA A 7 10.37 -7.09 2.54
N ARG A 8 10.06 -7.48 1.30
CA ARG A 8 8.79 -8.11 0.87
C ARG A 8 7.56 -7.27 1.23
N ALA A 9 7.76 -5.97 1.47
CA ALA A 9 6.77 -5.08 2.02
C ALA A 9 7.01 -3.63 1.59
N VAL A 10 5.95 -2.82 1.66
CA VAL A 10 6.01 -1.36 1.60
C VAL A 10 5.94 -0.85 3.03
N THR A 11 6.98 -0.12 3.45
CA THR A 11 7.04 0.47 4.80
C THR A 11 6.68 1.94 4.72
N LEU A 12 5.81 2.39 5.63
CA LEU A 12 5.44 3.80 5.78
C LEU A 12 5.39 4.18 7.26
N ARG A 13 5.64 5.46 7.54
CA ARG A 13 5.47 6.03 8.88
C ARG A 13 4.18 6.83 8.89
N CYS A 14 3.37 6.60 9.91
CA CYS A 14 2.12 7.32 10.13
C CYS A 14 2.19 8.03 11.46
N ARG A 15 1.82 9.31 11.49
CA ARG A 15 1.70 10.11 12.71
C ARG A 15 0.33 10.77 12.67
N LEU A 16 -0.37 10.68 13.79
CA LEU A 16 -1.64 11.37 14.01
C LEU A 16 -1.44 12.39 15.14
N ASP A 17 -2.10 13.53 14.99
CA ASP A 17 -2.16 14.61 15.99
C ASP A 17 -2.94 14.18 17.24
N VAL A 18 -3.86 13.24 17.08
CA VAL A 18 -4.65 12.58 18.14
C VAL A 18 -4.47 11.06 18.11
N ALA A 19 -4.80 10.37 19.21
CA ALA A 19 -4.78 8.91 19.24
C ALA A 19 -5.87 8.34 18.31
N GLY A 20 -5.54 7.31 17.54
CA GLY A 20 -6.44 6.79 16.53
C GLY A 20 -5.91 5.57 15.80
N ARG A 21 -6.51 5.26 14.65
CA ARG A 21 -6.08 4.18 13.76
C ARG A 21 -5.57 4.76 12.46
N CYS A 22 -4.50 4.17 11.95
CA CYS A 22 -3.98 4.45 10.65
C CYS A 22 -4.08 3.19 9.79
N ARG A 23 -4.75 3.29 8.66
CA ARG A 23 -4.91 2.21 7.68
C ARG A 23 -4.20 2.60 6.40
N ALA A 24 -3.43 1.70 5.82
CA ALA A 24 -2.77 1.91 4.55
C ALA A 24 -3.10 0.78 3.59
N THR A 25 -3.40 1.16 2.34
CA THR A 25 -3.79 0.27 1.26
C THR A 25 -2.90 0.56 0.06
N ALA A 26 -2.16 -0.45 -0.40
CA ALA A 26 -1.37 -0.39 -1.62
C ALA A 26 -2.16 -1.03 -2.76
N THR A 27 -2.24 -0.34 -3.91
CA THR A 27 -2.96 -0.79 -5.10
C THR A 27 -2.13 -0.59 -6.37
N VAL A 28 -2.43 -1.39 -7.39
CA VAL A 28 -1.99 -1.16 -8.78
C VAL A 28 -3.21 -0.93 -9.65
N SER A 29 -3.05 -0.16 -10.73
CA SER A 29 -4.14 0.04 -11.69
C SER A 29 -4.52 -1.27 -12.39
N ARG A 30 -5.74 -1.33 -12.93
CA ARG A 30 -6.21 -2.47 -13.74
C ARG A 30 -5.27 -2.82 -14.89
N ALA A 31 -4.76 -1.81 -15.60
CA ALA A 31 -3.82 -2.01 -16.71
C ALA A 31 -2.55 -2.73 -16.25
N VAL A 32 -2.01 -2.33 -15.10
CA VAL A 32 -0.82 -2.95 -14.50
C VAL A 32 -1.13 -4.36 -14.00
N ALA A 33 -2.27 -4.56 -13.33
CA ALA A 33 -2.70 -5.88 -12.87
C ALA A 33 -2.82 -6.87 -14.04
N ARG A 34 -3.46 -6.47 -15.15
CA ARG A 34 -3.58 -7.27 -16.38
C ARG A 34 -2.21 -7.58 -16.99
N ARG A 35 -1.34 -6.58 -17.11
CA ARG A 35 0.05 -6.76 -17.60
C ARG A 35 0.83 -7.77 -16.77
N LEU A 36 0.63 -7.76 -15.45
CA LEU A 36 1.27 -8.68 -14.51
C LEU A 36 0.55 -10.05 -14.41
N ARG A 37 -0.46 -10.30 -15.26
CA ARG A 37 -1.29 -11.52 -15.27
C ARG A 37 -1.90 -11.82 -13.90
N LEU A 38 -2.32 -10.76 -13.19
CA LEU A 38 -3.00 -10.84 -11.90
C LEU A 38 -4.52 -10.83 -12.12
N LYS A 39 -5.24 -11.69 -11.38
CA LYS A 39 -6.70 -11.72 -11.39
C LYS A 39 -7.22 -10.44 -10.74
N ILE A 40 -8.05 -9.70 -11.46
CA ILE A 40 -8.73 -8.49 -11.00
C ILE A 40 -10.22 -8.61 -11.36
N GLY A 41 -11.11 -8.13 -10.49
CA GLY A 41 -12.56 -8.18 -10.73
C GLY A 41 -12.96 -7.47 -12.03
N ALA A 42 -14.00 -7.98 -12.70
CA ALA A 42 -14.42 -7.50 -14.02
C ALA A 42 -14.74 -6.00 -14.05
N ARG A 43 -15.23 -5.41 -12.95
CA ARG A 43 -15.54 -3.97 -12.82
C ARG A 43 -14.56 -3.19 -11.93
N ALA A 44 -13.52 -3.83 -11.40
CA ALA A 44 -12.57 -3.17 -10.51
C ALA A 44 -11.58 -2.27 -11.30
N ALA A 45 -11.43 -1.03 -10.85
CA ALA A 45 -10.50 -0.04 -11.43
C ALA A 45 -9.03 -0.30 -11.00
N ALA A 46 -8.83 -0.91 -9.84
CA ALA A 46 -7.52 -1.19 -9.27
C ALA A 46 -7.52 -2.52 -8.51
N LEU A 47 -6.35 -3.15 -8.44
CA LEU A 47 -6.11 -4.35 -7.65
C LEU A 47 -5.38 -3.96 -6.37
N THR A 48 -5.92 -4.35 -5.22
CA THR A 48 -5.21 -4.24 -3.94
C THR A 48 -4.08 -5.25 -3.87
N VAL A 49 -2.87 -4.76 -3.64
CA VAL A 49 -1.67 -5.60 -3.52
C VAL A 49 -1.25 -5.85 -2.08
N GLY A 50 -1.78 -5.06 -1.15
CA GLY A 50 -1.63 -5.26 0.29
C GLY A 50 -2.35 -4.20 1.10
N THR A 51 -2.71 -4.55 2.33
CA THR A 51 -3.36 -3.67 3.32
C THR A 51 -2.73 -3.89 4.68
N ARG A 52 -2.64 -2.82 5.48
CA ARG A 52 -2.29 -2.91 6.89
C ARG A 52 -3.01 -1.83 7.68
N SER A 53 -3.33 -2.14 8.93
CA SER A 53 -3.83 -1.18 9.90
C SER A 53 -2.97 -1.25 11.16
N THR A 54 -2.86 -0.13 11.86
CA THR A 54 -2.24 -0.05 13.18
C THR A 54 -2.87 1.06 14.01
N THR A 55 -2.78 0.94 15.32
CA THR A 55 -3.14 2.02 16.24
C THR A 55 -1.96 2.99 16.34
N VAL A 56 -2.25 4.28 16.36
CA VAL A 56 -1.27 5.35 16.48
C VAL A 56 -1.55 6.11 17.77
N ARG A 57 -0.52 6.26 18.61
CA ARG A 57 -0.59 7.09 19.81
C ARG A 57 -0.46 8.56 19.41
N ARG A 58 -1.09 9.45 20.17
CA ARG A 58 -1.06 10.90 19.97
C ARG A 58 0.37 11.40 19.77
N GLY A 59 0.62 12.09 18.66
CA GLY A 59 1.90 12.74 18.38
C GLY A 59 3.08 11.79 18.11
N ARG A 60 2.89 10.47 18.15
CA ARG A 60 3.94 9.48 17.92
C ARG A 60 3.85 8.90 16.51
N PHE A 61 5.00 8.49 15.98
CA PHE A 61 5.04 7.73 14.72
C PHE A 61 4.78 6.25 15.00
N SER A 62 3.85 5.67 14.25
CA SER A 62 3.72 4.21 14.11
C SER A 62 4.21 3.81 12.72
N THR A 63 4.99 2.73 12.66
CA THR A 63 5.46 2.15 11.40
C THR A 63 4.46 1.12 10.91
N LEU A 64 3.94 1.29 9.69
CA LEU A 64 3.14 0.25 9.02
C LEU A 64 3.99 -0.44 7.97
N ARG A 65 3.96 -1.78 8.01
CA ARG A 65 4.59 -2.65 7.05
C ARG A 65 3.51 -3.39 6.26
N ILE A 66 3.26 -2.94 5.04
CA ILE A 66 2.28 -3.54 4.13
C ILE A 66 2.97 -4.71 3.43
N VAL A 67 2.71 -5.92 3.88
CA VAL A 67 3.26 -7.13 3.27
C VAL A 67 2.56 -7.39 1.94
N LEU A 68 3.35 -7.58 0.88
CA LEU A 68 2.82 -7.97 -0.42
C LEU A 68 2.52 -9.47 -0.40
N THR A 69 1.36 -9.87 -0.91
CA THR A 69 1.00 -11.30 -0.97
C THR A 69 2.00 -12.08 -1.83
N ARG A 70 2.14 -13.39 -1.60
CA ARG A 70 3.10 -14.25 -2.35
C ARG A 70 2.88 -14.13 -3.87
N ARG A 71 1.63 -14.10 -4.32
CA ARG A 71 1.25 -13.96 -5.73
C ARG A 71 1.72 -12.63 -6.32
N ILE A 72 1.51 -11.52 -5.61
CA ILE A 72 1.99 -10.20 -6.03
C ILE A 72 3.52 -10.18 -6.08
N ARG A 73 4.19 -10.70 -5.04
CA ARG A 73 5.66 -10.77 -5.00
C ARG A 73 6.23 -11.53 -6.21
N ALA A 74 5.65 -12.67 -6.54
CA ALA A 74 6.06 -13.46 -7.70
C ALA A 74 5.77 -12.76 -9.04
N ALA A 75 4.63 -12.08 -9.17
CA ALA A 75 4.31 -11.31 -10.37
C ALA A 75 5.27 -10.12 -10.55
N PHE A 76 5.58 -9.41 -9.46
CA PHE A 76 6.49 -8.28 -9.49
C PHE A 76 7.91 -8.74 -9.82
N ALA A 77 8.37 -9.85 -9.23
CA ALA A 77 9.71 -10.40 -9.47
C ALA A 77 9.94 -10.80 -10.94
N ARG A 78 8.89 -11.28 -11.62
CA ARG A 78 8.93 -11.63 -13.06
C ARG A 78 8.84 -10.42 -13.98
N SER A 79 8.37 -9.27 -13.49
CA SER A 79 8.27 -8.06 -14.30
C SER A 79 9.66 -7.54 -14.68
N ARG A 80 9.86 -7.31 -15.98
CA ARG A 80 11.06 -6.65 -16.50
C ARG A 80 10.95 -5.13 -16.51
N ARG A 81 9.77 -4.58 -16.23
CA ARG A 81 9.47 -3.15 -16.24
C ARG A 81 9.19 -2.62 -14.83
N SER A 82 9.38 -1.31 -14.69
CA SER A 82 8.98 -0.55 -13.51
C SER A 82 7.47 -0.68 -13.26
N ILE A 83 7.07 -0.85 -12.00
CA ILE A 83 5.68 -1.09 -11.60
C ILE A 83 5.17 0.12 -10.80
N PRO A 84 4.21 0.90 -11.34
CA PRO A 84 3.62 1.99 -10.58
C PRO A 84 2.67 1.42 -9.52
N LEU A 85 2.79 1.94 -8.30
CA LEU A 85 1.96 1.64 -7.14
C LEU A 85 1.30 2.92 -6.65
N ARG A 86 0.08 2.77 -6.16
CA ARG A 86 -0.63 3.82 -5.43
C ARG A 86 -0.84 3.38 -4.00
N LEU A 87 -0.54 4.25 -3.06
CA LEU A 87 -0.70 4.05 -1.64
C LEU A 87 -1.72 5.05 -1.12
N ARG A 88 -2.83 4.54 -0.60
CA ARG A 88 -3.82 5.33 0.12
C ARG A 88 -3.65 5.07 1.61
N VAL A 89 -3.40 6.13 2.37
CA VAL A 89 -3.32 6.10 3.83
C VAL A 89 -4.52 6.85 4.38
N THR A 90 -5.22 6.26 5.33
CA THR A 90 -6.41 6.82 5.98
C THR A 90 -6.19 6.82 7.48
N GLY A 91 -6.29 8.00 8.09
CA GLY A 91 -6.30 8.20 9.54
C GLY A 91 -7.73 8.33 10.04
N THR A 92 -8.06 7.65 11.14
CA THR A 92 -9.34 7.76 11.83
C THR A 92 -9.09 7.93 13.33
N ALA A 93 -9.87 8.78 13.98
CA ALA A 93 -9.80 9.02 15.42
C ALA A 93 -11.20 9.32 15.96
N SER A 94 -11.42 9.09 17.26
CA SER A 94 -12.71 9.39 17.89
C SER A 94 -12.99 10.90 17.84
N GLY A 95 -14.23 11.29 17.56
CA GLY A 95 -14.64 12.70 17.45
C GLY A 95 -14.05 13.45 16.26
N ARG A 96 -13.42 12.77 15.29
CA ARG A 96 -12.81 13.38 14.11
C ARG A 96 -13.30 12.71 12.83
N ARG A 97 -13.39 13.49 11.75
CA ARG A 97 -13.64 12.95 10.40
C ARG A 97 -12.40 12.19 9.91
N ALA A 98 -12.62 11.12 9.15
CA ALA A 98 -11.54 10.36 8.55
C ALA A 98 -10.78 11.21 7.51
N ALA A 99 -9.46 11.25 7.59
CA ALA A 99 -8.61 11.93 6.63
C ALA A 99 -7.87 10.91 5.77
N SER A 100 -7.74 11.15 4.46
CA SER A 100 -7.01 10.26 3.55
C SER A 100 -5.98 11.02 2.74
N VAL A 101 -4.78 10.43 2.61
CA VAL A 101 -3.72 10.92 1.74
C VAL A 101 -3.38 9.82 0.74
N THR A 102 -3.25 10.21 -0.53
CA THR A 102 -2.83 9.29 -1.59
C THR A 102 -1.47 9.70 -2.12
N ARG A 103 -0.56 8.73 -2.23
CA ARG A 103 0.75 8.91 -2.85
C ARG A 103 0.96 7.84 -3.91
N SER A 104 1.48 8.24 -5.06
CA SER A 104 1.87 7.31 -6.11
C SER A 104 3.39 7.21 -6.12
N PHE A 105 3.92 6.01 -6.31
CA PHE A 105 5.35 5.80 -6.47
C PHE A 105 5.60 4.62 -7.41
N THR A 106 6.77 4.61 -8.02
CA THR A 106 7.12 3.58 -8.98
C THR A 106 8.20 2.68 -8.40
N ILE A 107 7.92 1.37 -8.40
CA ILE A 107 8.94 0.37 -8.14
C ILE A 107 9.78 0.22 -9.41
N ARG A 108 10.96 0.85 -9.44
CA ARG A 108 11.94 0.74 -10.53
C ARG A 108 12.66 -0.61 -10.47
N ARG A 109 12.93 -1.28 -11.59
CA ARG A 109 13.70 -2.54 -11.60
C ARG A 109 15.14 -2.32 -11.17
#